data_AF-A0AAV8XD50-F1
#
_entry.id   AF-A0AAV8XD50-F1
#
_cell.length_a   1.000
_cell.length_b   1.000
_cell.length_c   1.000
_cell.angle_alpha   90.00
_cell.angle_beta   90.00
_cell.angle_gamma   90.00
#
_symmetry.space_group_name_H-M   'P 1'
#
loop_
_entity.id
_entity.type
_entity.pdbx_description
1 polymer ?
#
loop_
_entity_poly.entity_id
_entity_poly.type
_entity_poly.pdbx_seq_one_letter_code
_entity_poly.pdbx_strand_id
1 'polypeptide(L)'
;MVFSLKKLKKSDPDIAHEALTLTEQLKDFSFIVSLVVWYDILYQINVVSKSLQSENADIIEGKEFLDKCCKFLEDYRKNGFMSALITAKELAGELGVEPIFKATRIRRTRRQPAELAPDEPAESAIKKFEIEFFNVLLDKAIIKLKERFSQFNEFSETWSFFVRFKEIT
;
A
#
# COMPACT_ATOMS: atom_id res chain seq x y z
N MET A 1 -0.92 21.87 -12.24
CA MET A 1 -1.53 22.07 -10.90
C MET A 1 -1.56 23.55 -10.44
N VAL A 2 -0.47 24.31 -10.60
CA VAL A 2 -0.41 25.75 -10.19
C VAL A 2 -1.44 26.62 -10.92
N PHE A 3 -1.75 26.33 -12.18
CA PHE A 3 -2.75 27.06 -12.96
C PHE A 3 -4.19 26.90 -12.43
N SER A 4 -4.53 25.78 -11.80
CA SER A 4 -5.88 25.55 -11.22
C SER A 4 -6.07 26.32 -9.91
N LEU A 5 -5.01 26.49 -9.11
CA LEU A 5 -5.05 27.23 -7.84
C LEU A 5 -5.35 28.72 -8.04
N LYS A 6 -4.92 29.32 -9.16
CA LYS A 6 -5.28 30.70 -9.52
C LYS A 6 -6.78 30.90 -9.80
N LYS A 7 -7.49 29.86 -10.25
CA LYS A 7 -8.95 29.91 -10.50
C LYS A 7 -9.78 29.84 -9.23
N LEU A 8 -9.29 29.15 -8.19
CA LEU A 8 -10.00 28.98 -6.90
C LEU A 8 -10.12 30.26 -6.08
N LYS A 9 -9.25 31.27 -6.32
CA LYS A 9 -9.34 32.60 -5.68
C LYS A 9 -10.61 33.39 -6.02
N LYS A 10 -11.41 32.92 -7.00
CA LYS A 10 -12.71 33.51 -7.40
C LYS A 10 -13.93 32.72 -6.89
N SER A 11 -13.73 31.59 -6.21
CA SER A 11 -14.80 30.75 -5.61
C SER A 11 -15.03 31.12 -4.14
N ASP A 12 -16.10 30.55 -3.55
CA ASP A 12 -16.38 30.69 -2.12
C ASP A 12 -15.13 30.39 -1.28
N PRO A 13 -14.85 31.21 -0.25
CA PRO A 13 -13.61 31.15 0.52
C PRO A 13 -13.41 29.79 1.19
N ASP A 14 -14.51 29.15 1.62
CA ASP A 14 -14.47 27.83 2.25
C ASP A 14 -14.08 26.74 1.24
N ILE A 15 -14.71 26.72 0.07
CA ILE A 15 -14.38 25.78 -1.02
C ILE A 15 -12.94 25.98 -1.50
N ALA A 16 -12.49 27.24 -1.59
CA ALA A 16 -11.12 27.55 -1.97
C ALA A 16 -10.11 27.07 -0.92
N HIS A 17 -10.42 27.22 0.36
CA HIS A 17 -9.58 26.76 1.46
C HIS A 17 -9.49 25.23 1.53
N GLU A 18 -10.61 24.53 1.38
CA GLU A 18 -10.66 23.06 1.32
C GLU A 18 -9.85 22.52 0.14
N ALA A 19 -10.06 23.08 -1.06
CA ALA A 19 -9.31 22.66 -2.24
C ALA A 19 -7.80 22.92 -2.09
N LEU A 20 -7.41 24.02 -1.45
CA LEU A 20 -6.01 24.33 -1.16
C LEU A 20 -5.40 23.30 -0.20
N THR A 21 -6.04 23.03 0.93
CA THR A 21 -5.56 22.06 1.93
C THR A 21 -5.46 20.64 1.35
N LEU A 22 -6.42 20.21 0.54
CA LEU A 22 -6.33 18.94 -0.19
C LEU A 22 -5.14 18.92 -1.14
N THR A 23 -4.90 20.00 -1.89
CA THR A 23 -3.75 20.04 -2.81
C THR A 23 -2.41 20.00 -2.07
N GLU A 24 -2.32 20.54 -0.86
CA GLU A 24 -1.13 20.44 -0.03
C GLU A 24 -0.89 19.02 0.49
N GLN A 25 -1.97 18.30 0.83
CA GLN A 25 -1.90 16.88 1.23
C GLN A 25 -1.51 15.97 0.06
N LEU A 26 -2.06 16.21 -1.14
CA LEU A 26 -1.72 15.46 -2.36
C LEU A 26 -0.27 15.68 -2.79
N LYS A 27 0.33 16.82 -2.43
CA LYS A 27 1.75 17.14 -2.65
C LYS A 27 2.65 16.68 -1.52
N ASP A 28 2.14 15.87 -0.59
CA ASP A 28 3.00 15.31 0.43
C ASP A 28 3.73 14.07 -0.09
N PHE A 29 5.02 13.98 0.18
CA PHE A 29 5.82 12.84 -0.29
C PHE A 29 5.31 11.51 0.30
N SER A 30 4.84 11.51 1.55
CA SER A 30 4.27 10.32 2.18
C SER A 30 3.01 9.83 1.45
N PHE A 31 2.21 10.75 0.89
CA PHE A 31 1.05 10.42 0.09
C PHE A 31 1.44 9.79 -1.25
N ILE A 32 2.47 10.30 -1.92
CA ILE A 32 3.01 9.71 -3.16
C ILE A 32 3.52 8.30 -2.90
N VAL A 33 4.31 8.09 -1.84
CA VAL A 33 4.78 6.74 -1.45
C VAL A 33 3.60 5.82 -1.17
N SER A 34 2.58 6.31 -0.45
CA SER A 34 1.35 5.54 -0.19
C SER A 34 0.67 5.11 -1.48
N LEU A 35 0.57 6.01 -2.47
CA LEU A 35 -0.05 5.71 -3.76
C LEU A 35 0.71 4.64 -4.54
N VAL A 36 2.04 4.71 -4.56
CA VAL A 36 2.89 3.70 -5.22
C VAL A 36 2.65 2.32 -4.60
N VAL A 37 2.69 2.24 -3.26
CA VAL A 37 2.44 1.00 -2.53
C VAL A 37 1.05 0.45 -2.82
N TRP A 38 0.02 1.31 -2.80
CA TRP A 38 -1.34 0.91 -3.15
C TRP A 38 -1.47 0.42 -4.59
N TYR A 39 -0.81 1.08 -5.54
CA TYR A 39 -0.81 0.68 -6.93
C TYR A 39 -0.22 -0.72 -7.10
N ASP A 40 0.95 -0.99 -6.50
CA ASP A 40 1.62 -2.29 -6.62
C ASP A 40 0.73 -3.43 -6.07
N ILE A 41 0.11 -3.22 -4.91
CA ILE A 41 -0.82 -4.19 -4.30
C ILE A 41 -2.04 -4.41 -5.19
N LEU A 42 -2.72 -3.32 -5.58
CA LEU A 42 -3.96 -3.39 -6.36
C LEU A 42 -3.72 -3.96 -7.75
N TYR A 43 -2.58 -3.68 -8.36
CA TYR A 43 -2.20 -4.23 -9.64
C TYR A 43 -2.12 -5.75 -9.57
N GLN A 44 -1.42 -6.31 -8.59
CA GLN A 44 -1.29 -7.76 -8.44
C GLN A 44 -2.62 -8.44 -8.13
N ILE A 45 -3.43 -7.85 -7.24
CA ILE A 45 -4.78 -8.33 -6.96
C ILE A 45 -5.65 -8.30 -8.23
N ASN A 46 -5.54 -7.25 -9.04
CA ASN A 46 -6.28 -7.11 -10.30
C ASN A 46 -5.85 -8.17 -11.33
N VAL A 47 -4.56 -8.52 -11.42
CA VAL A 47 -4.11 -9.63 -12.29
C VAL A 47 -4.82 -10.92 -11.90
N VAL A 48 -4.78 -11.30 -10.62
CA VAL A 48 -5.45 -12.51 -10.12
C VAL A 48 -6.96 -12.44 -10.34
N SER A 49 -7.57 -11.28 -10.07
CA SER A 49 -9.01 -11.07 -10.23
C SER A 49 -9.46 -11.30 -11.67
N LYS A 50 -8.67 -10.83 -12.65
CA LYS A 50 -8.93 -11.07 -14.07
C LYS A 50 -8.73 -12.53 -14.45
N SER A 51 -7.67 -13.18 -13.95
CA SER A 51 -7.44 -14.61 -14.22
C SER A 51 -8.59 -15.47 -13.71
N LEU A 52 -9.06 -15.23 -12.48
CA LEU A 52 -10.18 -15.96 -11.86
C LEU A 52 -11.53 -15.71 -12.55
N GLN A 53 -11.70 -14.59 -13.24
CA GLN A 53 -12.92 -14.24 -13.98
C GLN A 53 -12.89 -14.68 -15.44
N SER A 54 -11.79 -15.27 -15.91
CA SER A 54 -11.68 -15.74 -17.28
C SER A 54 -12.59 -16.96 -17.50
N GLU A 55 -13.15 -17.08 -18.71
CA GLU A 55 -14.05 -18.19 -19.08
C GLU A 55 -13.37 -19.57 -18.95
N ASN A 56 -12.05 -19.60 -19.05
CA ASN A 56 -11.23 -20.81 -18.97
C ASN A 56 -10.56 -21.01 -17.61
N ALA A 57 -10.97 -20.28 -16.57
CA ALA A 57 -10.35 -20.37 -15.26
C ALA A 57 -10.55 -21.77 -14.63
N ASP A 58 -9.45 -22.50 -14.42
CA ASP A 58 -9.44 -23.74 -13.65
C ASP A 58 -9.33 -23.42 -12.14
N ILE A 59 -9.99 -24.23 -11.30
CA ILE A 59 -9.90 -24.16 -9.84
C ILE A 59 -8.46 -24.36 -9.36
N ILE A 60 -7.69 -25.25 -10.00
CA ILE A 60 -6.27 -25.48 -9.65
C ILE A 60 -5.44 -24.26 -10.04
N GLU A 61 -5.61 -23.77 -11.26
CA GLU A 61 -4.89 -22.59 -11.74
C GLU A 61 -5.22 -21.36 -10.89
N GLY A 62 -6.49 -21.22 -10.48
CA GLY A 62 -6.96 -20.20 -9.56
C GLY A 62 -6.27 -20.26 -8.20
N LYS A 63 -6.08 -21.48 -7.64
CA LYS A 63 -5.32 -21.67 -6.39
C LYS A 63 -3.87 -21.23 -6.57
N GLU A 64 -3.23 -21.63 -7.67
CA GLU A 64 -1.86 -21.22 -7.95
C GLU A 64 -1.72 -19.70 -8.08
N PHE A 65 -2.66 -19.02 -8.74
CA PHE A 65 -2.62 -17.56 -8.86
C PHE A 65 -2.77 -16.88 -7.51
N LEU A 66 -3.64 -17.39 -6.64
CA LEU A 66 -3.81 -16.88 -5.28
C LEU A 66 -2.57 -17.09 -4.41
N ASP A 67 -1.93 -18.25 -4.51
CA ASP A 67 -0.68 -18.55 -3.82
C ASP A 67 0.46 -17.66 -4.32
N LYS A 68 0.57 -17.45 -5.64
CA LYS A 68 1.53 -16.52 -6.25
C LYS A 68 1.30 -15.09 -5.75
N CYS A 69 0.05 -14.65 -5.63
CA CYS A 69 -0.29 -13.33 -5.10
C CYS A 69 0.06 -13.18 -3.61
N CYS A 70 -0.21 -14.20 -2.79
CA CYS A 70 0.18 -14.19 -1.38
C CYS A 70 1.70 -14.10 -1.24
N LYS A 71 2.45 -14.90 -2.00
CA LYS A 71 3.92 -14.87 -2.02
C LYS A 71 4.45 -13.50 -2.45
N PHE A 72 3.87 -12.92 -3.50
CA PHE A 72 4.21 -11.57 -3.92
C PHE A 72 4.06 -10.56 -2.78
N LEU A 73 2.92 -10.56 -2.07
CA LEU A 73 2.71 -9.61 -0.97
C LEU A 73 3.67 -9.86 0.19
N GLU A 74 3.98 -11.11 0.51
CA GLU A 74 4.97 -11.47 1.54
C GLU A 74 6.39 -11.02 1.18
N ASP A 75 6.79 -11.17 -0.08
CA ASP A 75 8.10 -10.73 -0.56
C ASP A 75 8.19 -9.21 -0.67
N TYR A 76 7.11 -8.57 -1.14
CA TYR A 76 6.97 -7.12 -1.19
C TYR A 76 7.03 -6.52 0.22
N ARG A 77 6.45 -7.17 1.23
CA ARG A 77 6.58 -6.75 2.64
C ARG A 77 8.03 -6.77 3.14
N LYS A 78 8.87 -7.70 2.68
CA LYS A 78 10.27 -7.81 3.14
C LYS A 78 11.19 -6.82 2.45
N ASN A 79 11.03 -6.65 1.14
CA ASN A 79 12.02 -5.98 0.30
C ASN A 79 11.45 -4.84 -0.56
N GLY A 80 10.13 -4.70 -0.64
CA GLY A 80 9.44 -3.81 -1.57
C GLY A 80 9.40 -2.33 -1.16
N PHE A 81 9.70 -2.01 0.10
CA PHE A 81 9.64 -0.63 0.57
C PHE A 81 10.67 0.27 -0.13
N MET A 82 11.90 -0.22 -0.29
CA MET A 82 12.96 0.53 -0.97
C MET A 82 12.66 0.76 -2.45
N SER A 83 12.09 -0.23 -3.14
CA SER A 83 11.65 -0.05 -4.53
C SER A 83 10.52 0.97 -4.63
N ALA A 84 9.53 0.91 -3.72
CA ALA A 84 8.43 1.87 -3.69
C ALA A 84 8.94 3.31 -3.47
N LEU A 85 9.96 3.48 -2.61
CA LEU A 85 10.59 4.78 -2.39
C LEU A 85 11.31 5.32 -3.63
N ILE A 86 11.98 4.46 -4.41
CA ILE A 86 12.66 4.88 -5.64
C ILE A 86 11.62 5.37 -6.66
N THR A 87 10.59 4.58 -6.92
CA THR A 87 9.48 4.95 -7.82
C THR A 87 8.78 6.21 -7.35
N ALA A 88 8.53 6.36 -6.05
CA ALA A 88 7.92 7.57 -5.50
C ALA A 88 8.81 8.81 -5.66
N LYS A 89 10.14 8.68 -5.58
CA LYS A 89 11.07 9.80 -5.83
C LYS A 89 11.04 10.26 -7.28
N GLU A 90 10.98 9.32 -8.22
CA GLU A 90 10.85 9.61 -9.65
C GLU A 90 9.53 10.34 -9.93
N LEU A 91 8.41 9.81 -9.42
CA LEU A 91 7.10 10.45 -9.53
C LEU A 91 7.04 11.83 -8.86
N ALA A 92 7.67 12.00 -7.69
CA ALA A 92 7.76 13.30 -7.03
C ALA A 92 8.53 14.31 -7.88
N GLY A 93 9.61 13.89 -8.54
CA GLY A 93 10.36 14.70 -9.50
C GLY A 93 9.48 15.17 -10.66
N GLU A 94 8.70 14.28 -11.26
CA GLU A 94 7.76 14.62 -12.35
C GLU A 94 6.65 15.58 -11.89
N LEU A 95 6.17 15.42 -10.66
CA LEU A 95 5.11 16.26 -10.09
C LEU A 95 5.61 17.60 -9.52
N GLY A 96 6.93 17.82 -9.50
CA GLY A 96 7.56 19.01 -8.90
C GLY A 96 7.37 19.08 -7.38
N VAL A 97 7.34 17.92 -6.72
CA VAL A 97 7.22 17.78 -5.26
C VAL A 97 8.59 17.42 -4.67
N GLU A 98 8.96 18.06 -3.56
CA GLU A 98 10.21 17.73 -2.86
C GLU A 98 10.12 16.33 -2.22
N PRO A 99 11.06 15.40 -2.50
CA PRO A 99 11.01 14.03 -2.03
C PRO A 99 11.50 13.90 -0.58
N ILE A 100 10.87 14.63 0.34
CA ILE A 100 11.25 14.69 1.75
C ILE A 100 10.04 14.34 2.62
N PHE A 101 10.23 13.40 3.54
CA PHE A 101 9.25 13.15 4.60
C PHE A 101 9.23 14.35 5.55
N LYS A 102 8.12 15.08 5.58
CA LYS A 102 7.94 16.16 6.55
C LYS A 102 7.96 15.57 7.95
N ALA A 103 8.84 16.11 8.80
CA ALA A 103 8.89 15.68 10.19
C ALA A 103 7.56 16.01 10.89
N THR A 104 6.88 15.00 11.42
CA THR A 104 5.73 15.21 12.30
C THR A 104 6.18 16.05 13.50
N ARG A 105 5.47 17.15 13.79
CA ARG A 105 5.75 18.02 14.95
C ARG A 105 5.75 17.17 16.22
N ILE A 106 6.93 16.97 16.82
CA ILE A 106 7.05 16.32 18.13
C ILE A 106 6.41 17.24 19.16
N ARG A 107 5.25 16.84 19.70
CA ARG A 107 4.61 17.57 20.79
C ARG A 107 5.45 17.37 22.04
N ARG A 108 6.24 18.37 22.42
CA ARG A 108 6.99 18.36 23.68
C ARG A 108 6.01 18.55 24.83
N THR A 109 5.78 17.49 25.61
CA THR A 109 5.13 17.58 26.92
C THR A 109 6.13 18.15 27.93
N ARG A 110 5.67 19.02 28.84
CA ARG A 110 6.51 19.60 29.90
C ARG A 110 6.99 18.47 30.83
N ARG A 111 8.30 18.26 30.92
CA ARG A 111 8.93 17.23 31.77
C ARG A 111 9.13 17.72 33.19
N GLN A 112 9.10 16.79 34.15
CA GLN A 112 9.54 17.06 35.53
C GLN A 112 11.06 16.83 35.67
N PRO A 113 11.77 17.53 36.58
CA PRO A 113 13.23 17.51 36.67
C PRO A 113 13.89 16.15 36.93
N ALA A 114 13.12 15.13 37.34
CA ALA A 114 13.60 13.80 37.70
C ALA A 114 13.31 12.72 36.64
N GLU A 115 12.69 13.06 35.52
CA GLU A 115 12.45 12.10 34.43
C GLU A 115 13.75 11.83 33.67
N LEU A 116 14.21 10.57 33.69
CA LEU A 116 15.24 10.08 32.77
C LEU A 116 14.76 10.27 31.32
N ALA A 117 15.70 10.54 30.41
CA ALA A 117 15.37 10.67 28.98
C ALA A 117 14.67 9.39 28.51
N PRO A 118 13.58 9.49 27.72
CA PRO A 118 13.00 8.30 27.14
C PRO A 118 14.02 7.70 26.16
N ASP A 119 14.15 6.38 26.16
CA ASP A 119 14.75 5.60 25.09
C ASP A 119 13.82 5.69 23.85
N GLU A 120 13.58 6.89 23.32
CA GLU A 120 12.99 7.06 22.01
C GLU A 120 14.12 6.87 21.00
N PRO A 121 14.21 5.74 20.28
CA PRO A 121 15.10 5.70 19.13
C PRO A 121 14.64 6.81 18.18
N ALA A 122 15.58 7.67 17.78
CA ALA A 122 15.37 8.60 16.68
C ALA A 122 15.24 7.79 15.38
N GLU A 123 14.13 7.07 15.21
CA GLU A 123 13.82 6.43 13.96
C GLU A 123 13.62 7.52 12.92
N SER A 124 14.41 7.46 11.85
CA SER A 124 14.23 8.33 10.69
C SER A 124 12.76 8.29 10.26
N ALA A 125 12.16 9.43 9.90
CA ALA A 125 10.75 9.51 9.49
C ALA A 125 10.37 8.46 8.42
N ILE A 126 11.33 8.06 7.58
CA ILE A 126 11.24 6.97 6.61
C ILE A 126 10.95 5.61 7.28
N LYS A 127 11.76 5.20 8.25
CA LYS A 127 11.58 3.95 9.02
C LYS A 127 10.28 3.95 9.80
N LYS A 128 9.92 5.09 10.39
CA LYS A 128 8.63 5.23 11.08
C LYS A 128 7.47 4.97 10.11
N PHE A 129 7.53 5.55 8.91
CA PHE A 129 6.51 5.33 7.88
C PHE A 129 6.50 3.87 7.37
N GLU A 130 7.67 3.24 7.23
CA GLU A 130 7.80 1.82 6.91
C GLU A 130 7.07 0.94 7.94
N ILE A 131 7.29 1.20 9.23
CA ILE A 131 6.71 0.40 10.31
C ILE A 131 5.22 0.68 10.49
N GLU A 132 4.82 1.95 10.58
CA GLU A 132 3.45 2.34 10.92
C GLU A 132 2.47 2.22 9.76
N PHE A 133 2.93 2.42 8.53
CA PHE A 133 2.08 2.36 7.34
C PHE A 133 2.35 1.12 6.50
N PHE A 134 3.58 0.96 5.97
CA PHE A 134 3.85 -0.07 4.95
C PHE A 134 3.67 -1.50 5.48
N ASN A 135 4.29 -1.80 6.64
CA ASN A 135 4.17 -3.11 7.27
C ASN A 135 2.74 -3.40 7.71
N VAL A 136 2.08 -2.45 8.39
CA VAL A 136 0.69 -2.60 8.86
C VAL A 136 -0.27 -2.82 7.69
N LEU A 137 -0.09 -2.10 6.58
CA LEU A 137 -0.92 -2.24 5.38
C LEU A 137 -0.77 -3.63 4.76
N LEU A 138 0.47 -4.08 4.54
CA LEU A 138 0.73 -5.37 3.91
C LEU A 138 0.35 -6.55 4.80
N ASP A 139 0.59 -6.47 6.11
CA ASP A 139 0.15 -7.48 7.07
C ASP A 139 -1.38 -7.65 7.02
N LYS A 140 -2.12 -6.52 7.03
CA LYS A 140 -3.57 -6.55 6.87
C LYS A 140 -3.99 -7.12 5.52
N ALA A 141 -3.34 -6.72 4.43
CA ALA A 141 -3.68 -7.21 3.09
C ALA A 141 -3.46 -8.73 2.98
N ILE A 142 -2.34 -9.25 3.47
CA ILE A 142 -2.00 -10.68 3.47
C ILE A 142 -3.03 -11.47 4.29
N ILE A 143 -3.32 -11.03 5.52
CA ILE A 143 -4.30 -11.69 6.39
C ILE A 143 -5.67 -11.72 5.72
N LYS A 144 -6.14 -10.57 5.21
CA LYS A 144 -7.45 -10.46 4.57
C LYS A 144 -7.55 -11.29 3.30
N LEU A 145 -6.47 -11.36 2.52
CA LEU A 145 -6.43 -12.19 1.32
C LEU A 145 -6.52 -13.68 1.67
N LYS A 146 -5.75 -14.15 2.65
CA LYS A 146 -5.79 -15.53 3.14
C LYS A 146 -7.15 -15.89 3.74
N GLU A 147 -7.74 -15.03 4.57
CA GLU A 147 -9.08 -15.23 5.14
C GLU A 147 -10.14 -15.37 4.05
N ARG A 148 -10.13 -14.48 3.05
CA ARG A 148 -11.11 -14.46 1.96
C ARG A 148 -11.08 -15.73 1.12
N PHE A 149 -9.90 -16.28 0.87
CA PHE A 149 -9.72 -17.44 -0.01
C PHE A 149 -9.50 -18.76 0.72
N SER A 150 -9.66 -18.78 2.05
CA SER A 150 -9.56 -20.01 2.86
C SER A 150 -10.51 -21.11 2.37
N GLN A 151 -11.78 -20.78 2.14
CA GLN A 151 -12.76 -21.73 1.62
C GLN A 151 -12.42 -22.22 0.20
N PHE A 152 -11.95 -21.32 -0.66
CA PHE A 152 -11.55 -21.67 -2.02
C PHE A 152 -10.41 -22.71 -2.02
N ASN A 153 -9.45 -22.59 -1.08
CA ASN A 153 -8.39 -23.56 -0.91
C ASN A 153 -8.90 -24.93 -0.44
N GLU A 154 -9.82 -24.96 0.52
CA GLU A 154 -10.44 -26.20 1.00
C GLU A 154 -11.22 -26.90 -0.13
N PHE A 155 -11.97 -26.15 -0.93
CA PHE A 155 -12.64 -26.69 -2.11
C PHE A 155 -11.62 -27.23 -3.11
N SER A 156 -10.59 -26.47 -3.46
CA SER A 156 -9.54 -26.92 -4.39
C SER A 156 -8.89 -28.25 -3.93
N GLU A 157 -8.64 -28.40 -2.64
CA GLU A 157 -8.08 -29.65 -2.07
C GLU A 157 -9.06 -30.81 -2.14
N THR A 158 -10.32 -30.57 -1.77
CA THR A 158 -11.39 -31.58 -1.81
C THR A 158 -11.63 -32.07 -3.23
N TRP A 159 -11.64 -31.17 -4.22
CA TRP A 159 -11.95 -31.49 -5.61
C TRP A 159 -10.70 -31.85 -6.44
N SER A 160 -9.50 -31.80 -5.84
CA SER A 160 -8.22 -32.11 -6.51
C SER A 160 -8.16 -33.51 -7.16
N PHE A 161 -8.97 -34.46 -6.69
CA PHE A 161 -9.00 -35.81 -7.26
C PHE A 161 -9.61 -35.86 -8.67
N PHE A 162 -10.52 -34.95 -9.02
CA PHE A 162 -11.09 -34.91 -10.38
C PHE A 162 -10.03 -34.57 -11.42
N VAL A 163 -9.04 -33.75 -11.05
CA VAL A 163 -7.92 -33.46 -11.94
C VAL A 163 -6.97 -34.64 -12.05
N ARG A 164 -6.65 -35.31 -10.93
CA ARG A 164 -5.88 -36.57 -10.96
C ARG A 164 -6.54 -37.65 -11.83
N PHE A 165 -7.87 -37.68 -11.88
CA PHE A 165 -8.60 -38.62 -12.75
C PHE A 165 -8.37 -38.35 -14.24
N LYS A 166 -8.25 -37.07 -14.61
CA LYS A 166 -8.00 -36.61 -15.98
C LYS A 166 -6.58 -36.95 -16.47
N GLU A 167 -5.63 -37.17 -15.56
CA GLU A 167 -4.26 -37.58 -15.88
C GLU A 167 -4.11 -39.11 -16.10
N ILE A 168 -5.08 -39.90 -15.65
CA ILE A 168 -5.07 -41.38 -15.72
C ILE A 168 -5.78 -41.90 -16.98
N THR A 169 -6.58 -41.07 -17.66
CA THR A 169 -7.37 -41.44 -18.84
C THR A 169 -6.74 -40.89 -20.11
#